data_AF-A0A6J2BF36-F1
#
_entry.id   AF-A0A6J2BF36-F1
#
_cell.length_a   1.000
_cell.length_b   1.000
_cell.length_c   1.000
_cell.angle_alpha   90.00
_cell.angle_beta   90.00
_cell.angle_gamma   90.00
#
_symmetry.space_group_name_H-M   'P 1'
#
loop_
_entity.id
_entity.type
_entity.pdbx_description
1 polymer ?
#
loop_
_entity_poly.entity_id
_entity_poly.type
_entity_poly.pdbx_seq_one_letter_code
_entity_poly.pdbx_strand_id
1 'polypeptide(L)'
;MGQDAFMESFSSTVGGFQCKIYLLLLAGACSGLKVTVPSHTVHGIRGQALYLPVHYGFHTVASDIQIIWLFERPHTMPKYLLGSVNKSVVPDLEYQHKFTMMPPNASLLINPLQFTDEGNYIVKVNIQGNGTLSASQKIQVTVDDPVTKPVVQTQPSSGAVEYVGNMTLTCLVEGGTRLVYQWLKNERPVHTSSTTSFSLQNNTLHIAPVTKEDIGNYSCLVKNPVSEMESDIIMPTIYYGPYGLRVNSDKGLKVGEVFTVDIGEAILFYCSADSYPPNTYSWIQRTDNTTYVIKHGPRLEVASEKVGQKTTDYMCCAYNNVTGRRDEAHFTVIITSVGQKQNTGKLKHFQAMKMLWMTLEYMNLLLFQMLLVFPGCQVGLLQPLMAYQDKICTVQFTKSFSTYLPNSKTVQSEHSWVKQCIGVK
;
A
#
# COMPACT_ATOMS: atom_id res chain seq x y z
N MET A 1 -33.32 -45.74 7.21
CA MET A 1 -33.39 -46.20 5.80
C MET A 1 -33.60 -44.94 4.98
N GLY A 2 -32.54 -44.33 4.43
CA GLY A 2 -31.99 -44.62 3.09
C GLY A 2 -32.75 -43.76 2.07
N GLN A 3 -32.12 -42.76 1.43
CA GLN A 3 -31.61 -42.81 0.02
C GLN A 3 -32.76 -42.87 -1.02
N ASP A 4 -32.80 -42.28 -2.22
CA ASP A 4 -31.94 -41.56 -3.18
C ASP A 4 -32.95 -40.82 -4.13
N ALA A 5 -32.69 -39.68 -4.78
CA ALA A 5 -31.96 -39.43 -6.04
C ALA A 5 -32.42 -40.25 -7.30
N PHE A 6 -32.33 -39.59 -8.48
CA PHE A 6 -32.26 -40.14 -9.87
C PHE A 6 -33.59 -40.56 -10.56
N MET A 7 -33.82 -40.50 -11.89
CA MET A 7 -33.11 -40.05 -13.11
C MET A 7 -34.12 -40.01 -14.30
N GLU A 8 -33.79 -39.27 -15.37
CA GLU A 8 -34.42 -39.25 -16.71
C GLU A 8 -34.47 -40.64 -17.41
N SER A 9 -35.25 -40.92 -18.46
CA SER A 9 -35.09 -40.38 -19.83
C SER A 9 -35.95 -41.09 -20.89
N PHE A 10 -35.98 -40.47 -22.10
CA PHE A 10 -36.24 -41.00 -23.46
C PHE A 10 -37.60 -40.78 -24.17
N SER A 11 -37.53 -39.85 -25.15
CA SER A 11 -37.74 -40.04 -26.61
C SER A 11 -39.10 -40.53 -27.15
N SER A 12 -39.74 -39.71 -27.99
CA SER A 12 -39.83 -39.99 -29.43
C SER A 12 -40.45 -38.82 -30.22
N THR A 13 -39.88 -38.62 -31.40
CA THR A 13 -40.14 -37.61 -32.44
C THR A 13 -41.45 -37.82 -33.20
N VAL A 14 -42.18 -36.74 -33.48
CA VAL A 14 -43.03 -36.60 -34.68
C VAL A 14 -42.73 -35.24 -35.32
N GLY A 15 -42.35 -35.28 -36.59
CA GLY A 15 -41.87 -34.14 -37.37
C GLY A 15 -42.98 -33.21 -37.85
N GLY A 16 -42.72 -31.91 -37.75
CA GLY A 16 -43.43 -30.85 -38.46
C GLY A 16 -42.41 -30.01 -39.20
N PHE A 17 -42.50 -30.00 -40.54
CA PHE A 17 -41.74 -29.11 -41.41
C PHE A 17 -42.10 -27.64 -41.10
N GLN A 18 -41.22 -26.94 -40.40
CA GLN A 18 -41.27 -25.48 -40.29
C GLN A 18 -40.18 -24.90 -41.19
N CYS A 19 -40.63 -24.25 -42.26
CA CYS A 19 -39.82 -23.51 -43.22
C CYS A 19 -39.10 -22.38 -42.47
N LYS A 20 -37.82 -22.59 -42.11
CA LYS A 20 -36.97 -21.52 -41.55
C LYS A 20 -36.53 -20.61 -42.69
N ILE A 21 -37.31 -19.58 -42.94
CA ILE A 21 -36.87 -18.40 -43.69
C ILE A 21 -35.76 -17.74 -42.85
N TYR A 22 -34.50 -17.97 -43.25
CA TYR A 22 -33.38 -17.16 -42.79
C TYR A 22 -33.57 -15.76 -43.37
N LEU A 23 -34.12 -14.85 -42.57
CA LEU A 23 -34.10 -13.43 -42.82
C LEU A 23 -32.64 -12.98 -42.63
N LEU A 24 -31.88 -12.98 -43.73
CA LEU A 24 -30.64 -12.23 -43.86
C LEU A 24 -30.98 -10.76 -43.59
N LEU A 25 -30.73 -10.30 -42.36
CA LEU A 25 -30.62 -8.89 -42.04
C LEU A 25 -29.42 -8.36 -42.82
N LEU A 26 -29.67 -7.93 -44.06
CA LEU A 26 -28.85 -6.92 -44.68
C LEU A 26 -28.91 -5.71 -43.75
N ALA A 27 -27.87 -5.54 -42.93
CA ALA A 27 -27.59 -4.27 -42.30
C ALA A 27 -27.34 -3.28 -43.43
N GLY A 28 -28.41 -2.70 -43.97
CA GLY A 28 -28.32 -1.51 -44.79
C GLY A 28 -27.57 -0.49 -43.97
N ALA A 29 -26.37 -0.12 -44.41
CA ALA A 29 -25.66 1.02 -43.85
C ALA A 29 -26.64 2.19 -43.93
N CYS A 30 -27.11 2.66 -42.77
CA CYS A 30 -28.01 3.79 -42.71
C CYS A 30 -27.23 5.01 -43.22
N SER A 31 -27.47 5.44 -44.46
CA SER A 31 -26.79 6.55 -45.14
C SER A 31 -27.20 7.93 -44.57
N GLY A 32 -27.27 8.05 -43.24
CA GLY A 32 -27.67 9.24 -42.53
C GLY A 32 -26.49 10.15 -42.15
N LEU A 33 -26.79 11.42 -41.88
CA LEU A 33 -25.84 12.36 -41.28
C LEU A 33 -25.50 11.91 -39.86
N LYS A 34 -24.22 11.69 -39.58
CA LYS A 34 -23.70 11.38 -38.25
C LYS A 34 -22.94 12.57 -37.70
N VAL A 35 -23.29 13.04 -36.50
CA VAL A 35 -22.57 14.09 -35.76
C VAL A 35 -22.04 13.47 -34.46
N THR A 36 -20.77 13.70 -34.17
CA THR A 36 -20.06 13.16 -33.00
C THR A 36 -19.44 14.31 -32.22
N VAL A 37 -19.65 14.31 -30.91
CA VAL A 37 -19.10 15.28 -29.95
C VAL A 37 -18.59 14.51 -28.71
N PRO A 38 -17.87 15.16 -27.77
CA PRO A 38 -17.49 14.54 -26.51
C PRO A 38 -18.69 13.94 -25.75
N SER A 39 -18.55 12.70 -25.29
CA SER A 39 -19.60 11.99 -24.54
C SER A 39 -19.67 12.37 -23.05
N HIS A 40 -18.65 13.05 -22.54
CA HIS A 40 -18.51 13.49 -21.16
C HIS A 40 -18.52 15.02 -21.06
N THR A 41 -18.73 15.53 -19.85
CA THR A 41 -18.60 16.95 -19.54
C THR A 41 -17.20 17.44 -19.89
N VAL A 42 -17.13 18.52 -20.65
CA VAL A 42 -15.87 19.18 -20.99
C VAL A 42 -15.56 20.21 -19.91
N HIS A 43 -14.40 20.08 -19.29
CA HIS A 43 -13.92 20.99 -18.24
C HIS A 43 -12.94 21.99 -18.84
N GLY A 44 -13.18 23.28 -18.60
CA GLY A 44 -12.30 24.34 -19.05
C GLY A 44 -11.79 25.20 -17.90
N ILE A 45 -10.63 25.82 -18.10
CA ILE A 45 -9.98 26.69 -17.12
C ILE A 45 -10.40 28.14 -17.38
N ARG A 46 -10.86 28.85 -16.34
CA ARG A 46 -11.23 30.26 -16.46
C ARG A 46 -10.08 31.10 -17.03
N GLY A 47 -10.41 32.01 -17.93
CA GLY A 47 -9.48 32.90 -18.61
C GLY A 47 -8.76 32.25 -19.81
N GLN A 48 -8.78 30.93 -19.96
CA GLN A 48 -8.17 30.23 -21.09
C GLN A 48 -9.16 30.01 -22.23
N ALA A 49 -8.66 29.67 -23.41
CA ALA A 49 -9.50 29.27 -24.54
C ALA A 49 -9.94 27.80 -24.38
N LEU A 50 -11.19 27.50 -24.74
CA LEU A 50 -11.73 26.13 -24.75
C LEU A 50 -12.17 25.73 -26.15
N TYR A 51 -11.71 24.57 -26.62
CA TYR A 51 -12.05 24.01 -27.92
C TYR A 51 -13.04 22.85 -27.76
N LEU A 52 -14.20 22.96 -28.41
CA LEU A 52 -15.24 21.93 -28.43
C LEU A 52 -15.20 21.19 -29.79
N PRO A 53 -14.61 19.99 -29.87
CA PRO A 53 -14.47 19.26 -31.12
C PRO A 53 -15.82 18.70 -31.59
N VAL A 54 -16.12 18.90 -32.87
CA VAL A 54 -17.30 18.31 -33.53
C VAL A 54 -16.87 17.69 -34.84
N HIS A 55 -17.18 16.41 -35.00
CA HIS A 55 -16.97 15.68 -36.24
C HIS A 55 -18.31 15.28 -36.84
N TYR A 56 -18.49 15.50 -38.14
CA TYR A 56 -19.68 15.04 -38.83
C TYR A 56 -19.35 14.42 -40.19
N GLY A 57 -20.18 13.47 -40.61
CA GLY A 57 -20.03 12.74 -41.86
C GLY A 57 -21.37 12.38 -42.47
N PHE A 58 -21.43 12.38 -43.80
CA PHE A 58 -22.61 12.09 -44.60
C PHE A 58 -22.18 11.46 -45.93
N HIS A 59 -23.08 10.71 -46.57
CA HIS A 59 -22.79 9.94 -47.79
C HIS A 59 -23.48 10.48 -49.06
N THR A 60 -24.14 11.63 -48.96
CA THR A 60 -24.84 12.29 -50.07
C THR A 60 -24.01 13.45 -50.63
N VAL A 61 -24.30 13.88 -51.87
CA VAL A 61 -23.74 15.14 -52.40
C VAL A 61 -24.43 16.31 -51.69
N ALA A 62 -23.64 17.22 -51.10
CA ALA A 62 -24.15 18.42 -50.45
C ALA A 62 -24.06 19.62 -51.40
N SER A 63 -25.18 20.33 -51.60
CA SER A 63 -25.19 21.66 -52.22
C SER A 63 -24.78 22.74 -51.21
N ASP A 64 -25.30 22.63 -49.98
CA ASP A 64 -25.07 23.60 -48.91
C ASP A 64 -24.95 22.90 -47.56
N ILE A 65 -24.09 23.46 -46.69
CA ILE A 65 -23.89 23.01 -45.32
C ILE A 65 -24.18 24.19 -44.40
N GLN A 66 -25.10 23.98 -43.47
CA GLN A 66 -25.39 24.92 -42.40
C GLN A 66 -25.01 24.32 -41.05
N ILE A 67 -24.25 25.08 -40.27
CA ILE A 67 -23.87 24.72 -38.90
C ILE A 67 -24.38 25.81 -37.99
N ILE A 68 -25.02 25.45 -36.87
CA ILE A 68 -25.58 26.39 -35.90
C ILE A 68 -25.13 25.98 -34.50
N TRP A 69 -24.64 26.94 -33.74
CA TRP A 69 -24.35 26.80 -32.32
C TRP A 69 -25.36 27.57 -31.48
N LEU A 70 -25.93 26.86 -30.51
CA LEU A 70 -26.81 27.43 -29.48
C LEU A 70 -26.20 27.19 -28.10
N PHE A 71 -26.48 28.08 -27.16
CA PHE A 71 -26.10 27.95 -25.75
C PHE A 71 -27.34 27.93 -24.86
N GLU A 72 -27.39 26.97 -23.95
CA GLU A 72 -28.52 26.75 -23.05
C GLU A 72 -28.00 26.54 -21.64
N ARG A 73 -28.42 27.39 -20.70
CA ARG A 73 -28.29 27.09 -19.26
C ARG A 73 -29.44 26.19 -18.80
N PRO A 74 -29.27 25.40 -17.73
CA PRO A 74 -30.36 24.65 -17.12
C PRO A 74 -31.60 25.54 -16.91
N HIS A 75 -32.76 25.06 -17.36
CA HIS A 75 -34.05 25.76 -17.24
C HIS A 75 -34.18 27.10 -18.00
N THR A 76 -33.34 27.35 -18.99
CA THR A 76 -33.44 28.56 -19.84
C THR A 76 -33.69 28.19 -21.31
N MET A 77 -34.21 29.13 -22.10
CA MET A 77 -34.32 28.94 -23.55
C MET A 77 -32.93 28.99 -24.20
N PRO A 78 -32.65 28.15 -25.21
CA PRO A 78 -31.40 28.21 -25.96
C PRO A 78 -31.22 29.57 -26.65
N LYS A 79 -30.08 30.19 -26.43
CA LYS A 79 -29.63 31.41 -27.12
C LYS A 79 -28.84 31.06 -28.38
N TYR A 80 -29.01 31.83 -29.44
CA TYR A 80 -28.18 31.72 -30.63
C TYR A 80 -26.79 32.30 -30.36
N LEU A 81 -25.73 31.57 -30.74
CA LEU A 81 -24.35 32.04 -30.61
C LEU A 81 -23.80 32.51 -31.95
N LEU A 82 -23.77 31.58 -32.90
CA LEU A 82 -23.31 31.80 -34.27
C LEU A 82 -23.82 30.68 -35.17
N GLY A 83 -23.77 30.92 -36.47
CA GLY A 83 -23.98 29.89 -37.47
C GLY A 83 -23.12 30.14 -38.69
N SER A 84 -23.10 29.18 -39.61
CA SER A 84 -22.48 29.35 -40.91
C SER A 84 -23.36 28.82 -42.02
N VAL A 85 -23.33 29.50 -43.16
CA VAL A 85 -23.90 29.04 -44.43
C VAL A 85 -22.86 29.29 -45.51
N ASN A 86 -22.56 28.31 -46.37
CA ASN A 86 -21.62 28.45 -47.49
C ASN A 86 -20.26 29.05 -47.10
N LYS A 87 -19.72 28.56 -45.98
CA LYS A 87 -18.45 28.99 -45.34
C LYS A 87 -18.44 30.40 -44.77
N SER A 88 -19.52 31.16 -44.92
CA SER A 88 -19.67 32.46 -44.27
C SER A 88 -20.20 32.26 -42.86
N VAL A 89 -19.52 32.80 -41.87
CA VAL A 89 -19.93 32.73 -40.45
C VAL A 89 -20.73 33.99 -40.11
N VAL A 90 -21.87 33.80 -39.48
CA VAL A 90 -22.76 34.85 -38.97
C VAL A 90 -22.83 34.69 -37.45
N PRO A 91 -22.03 35.45 -36.69
CA PRO A 91 -22.15 35.47 -35.23
C PRO A 91 -23.33 36.34 -34.78
N ASP A 92 -23.84 36.05 -33.58
CA ASP A 92 -24.67 37.03 -32.86
C ASP A 92 -23.81 38.25 -32.49
N LEU A 93 -24.37 39.45 -32.62
CA LEU A 93 -23.67 40.70 -32.32
C LEU A 93 -23.23 40.77 -30.85
N GLU A 94 -23.98 40.17 -29.92
CA GLU A 94 -23.63 40.10 -28.50
C GLU A 94 -22.33 39.31 -28.28
N TYR A 95 -22.04 38.33 -29.14
CA TYR A 95 -20.97 37.34 -28.93
C TYR A 95 -19.87 37.31 -30.00
N GLN A 96 -19.83 38.30 -30.90
CA GLN A 96 -18.98 38.32 -32.10
C GLN A 96 -17.47 38.11 -31.87
N HIS A 97 -16.97 38.34 -30.65
CA HIS A 97 -15.55 38.16 -30.30
C HIS A 97 -15.28 37.02 -29.32
N LYS A 98 -16.33 36.36 -28.84
CA LYS A 98 -16.26 35.33 -27.81
C LYS A 98 -16.17 33.92 -28.40
N PHE A 99 -16.89 33.70 -29.48
CA PHE A 99 -17.02 32.41 -30.13
C PHE A 99 -16.43 32.46 -31.54
N THR A 100 -15.68 31.43 -31.91
CA THR A 100 -15.09 31.31 -33.24
C THR A 100 -15.31 29.91 -33.80
N MET A 101 -15.64 29.83 -35.08
CA MET A 101 -15.82 28.59 -35.82
C MET A 101 -15.21 28.78 -37.22
N MET A 102 -14.61 27.73 -37.78
CA MET A 102 -13.97 27.77 -39.10
C MET A 102 -14.58 26.70 -40.03
N PRO A 103 -15.68 27.00 -40.75
CA PRO A 103 -16.29 26.07 -41.68
C PRO A 103 -15.29 25.54 -42.74
N PRO A 104 -15.40 24.27 -43.17
CA PRO A 104 -16.45 23.30 -42.83
C PRO A 104 -16.26 22.62 -41.46
N ASN A 105 -15.26 23.00 -40.65
CA ASN A 105 -15.14 22.47 -39.30
C ASN A 105 -16.29 23.01 -38.42
N ALA A 106 -17.09 22.10 -37.85
CA ALA A 106 -18.21 22.44 -36.97
C ALA A 106 -17.79 22.68 -35.50
N SER A 107 -16.50 22.55 -35.19
CA SER A 107 -15.97 22.75 -33.84
C SER A 107 -16.04 24.22 -33.41
N LEU A 108 -16.26 24.44 -32.11
CA LEU A 108 -16.39 25.76 -31.53
C LEU A 108 -15.18 26.10 -30.66
N LEU A 109 -14.62 27.29 -30.83
CA LEU A 109 -13.65 27.87 -29.93
C LEU A 109 -14.35 28.93 -29.05
N ILE A 110 -14.18 28.84 -27.74
CA ILE A 110 -14.65 29.80 -26.75
C ILE A 110 -13.43 30.50 -26.14
N ASN A 111 -13.30 31.83 -26.26
CA ASN A 111 -12.14 32.54 -25.73
C ASN A 111 -12.45 34.00 -25.35
N PRO A 112 -12.10 34.46 -24.12
CA PRO A 112 -11.63 33.69 -22.96
C PRO A 112 -12.79 33.04 -22.21
N LEU A 113 -12.60 31.88 -21.62
CA LEU A 113 -13.63 31.19 -20.83
C LEU A 113 -13.92 31.90 -19.49
N GLN A 114 -15.18 31.97 -19.08
CA GLN A 114 -15.66 32.60 -17.85
C GLN A 114 -16.70 31.72 -17.17
N PHE A 115 -16.94 31.89 -15.86
CA PHE A 115 -17.97 31.10 -15.15
C PHE A 115 -19.37 31.24 -15.75
N THR A 116 -19.67 32.37 -16.40
CA THR A 116 -20.93 32.60 -17.11
C THR A 116 -21.10 31.74 -18.36
N ASP A 117 -20.04 31.08 -18.83
CA ASP A 117 -20.05 30.22 -20.02
C ASP A 117 -20.36 28.75 -19.68
N GLU A 118 -20.52 28.42 -18.39
CA GLU A 118 -20.94 27.10 -17.92
C GLU A 118 -22.38 26.80 -18.37
N GLY A 119 -22.58 25.64 -19.02
CA GLY A 119 -23.87 25.26 -19.58
C GLY A 119 -23.78 24.25 -20.73
N ASN A 120 -24.88 24.12 -21.47
CA ASN A 120 -25.01 23.20 -22.59
C ASN A 120 -24.78 23.94 -23.91
N TYR A 121 -23.83 23.46 -24.70
CA TYR A 121 -23.57 23.92 -26.06
C TYR A 121 -24.17 22.93 -27.05
N ILE A 122 -25.07 23.40 -27.90
CA ILE A 122 -25.82 22.56 -28.83
C ILE A 122 -25.37 22.90 -30.25
N VAL A 123 -24.81 21.90 -30.93
CA VAL A 123 -24.48 21.99 -32.35
C VAL A 123 -25.59 21.38 -33.16
N LYS A 124 -26.05 22.09 -34.20
CA LYS A 124 -26.97 21.58 -35.22
C LYS A 124 -26.26 21.64 -36.56
N VAL A 125 -26.21 20.51 -37.26
CA VAL A 125 -25.65 20.40 -38.61
C VAL A 125 -26.78 20.05 -39.56
N ASN A 126 -26.99 20.89 -40.56
CA ASN A 126 -27.97 20.70 -41.63
C ASN A 126 -27.23 20.58 -42.95
N ILE A 127 -27.53 19.54 -43.72
CA ILE A 127 -26.97 19.28 -45.05
C ILE A 127 -28.11 19.31 -46.06
N GLN A 128 -27.99 20.18 -47.05
CA GLN A 128 -28.90 20.23 -48.20
C GLN A 128 -28.27 19.54 -49.40
N GLY A 129 -29.04 18.70 -50.10
CA GLY A 129 -28.63 17.94 -51.28
C GLY A 129 -29.86 17.34 -51.97
N ASN A 130 -29.86 16.03 -52.27
CA ASN A 130 -31.05 15.32 -52.77
C ASN A 130 -32.21 15.21 -51.74
N GLY A 131 -32.02 15.77 -50.55
CA GLY A 131 -32.96 15.89 -49.44
C GLY A 131 -32.32 16.77 -48.37
N THR A 132 -33.02 16.96 -47.24
CA THR A 132 -32.46 17.67 -46.08
C THR A 132 -32.11 16.66 -44.99
N LEU A 133 -30.84 16.60 -44.60
CA LEU A 133 -30.39 15.83 -43.44
C LEU A 133 -30.08 16.79 -42.29
N SER A 134 -30.59 16.51 -41.09
CA SER A 134 -30.33 17.31 -39.89
C SER A 134 -29.95 16.40 -38.74
N ALA A 135 -28.95 16.83 -37.98
CA ALA A 135 -28.54 16.17 -36.74
C ALA A 135 -28.14 17.23 -35.71
N SER A 136 -28.49 16.97 -34.45
CA SER A 136 -28.17 17.86 -33.34
C SER A 136 -27.53 17.09 -32.20
N GLN A 137 -26.52 17.68 -31.57
CA GLN A 137 -25.85 17.08 -30.44
C GLN A 137 -25.52 18.14 -29.38
N LYS A 138 -25.50 17.71 -28.11
CA LYS A 138 -25.29 18.57 -26.94
C LYS A 138 -23.95 18.23 -26.26
N ILE A 139 -23.22 19.26 -25.85
CA ILE A 139 -21.98 19.19 -25.08
C ILE A 139 -22.20 19.95 -23.76
N GLN A 140 -21.90 19.31 -22.64
CA GLN A 140 -21.92 19.98 -21.34
C GLN A 140 -20.54 20.57 -21.05
N VAL A 141 -20.49 21.84 -20.67
CA VAL A 141 -19.25 22.56 -20.36
C VAL A 141 -19.33 23.10 -18.94
N THR A 142 -18.24 22.93 -18.19
CA THR A 142 -18.05 23.53 -16.86
C THR A 142 -16.74 24.32 -16.84
N VAL A 143 -16.69 25.35 -15.99
CA VAL A 143 -15.55 26.27 -15.93
C VAL A 143 -14.99 26.29 -14.52
N ASP A 144 -13.73 25.92 -14.36
CA ASP A 144 -13.04 25.79 -13.07
C ASP A 144 -11.85 26.77 -12.95
N ASP A 145 -11.56 27.17 -11.71
CA ASP A 145 -10.26 27.70 -11.34
C ASP A 145 -9.34 26.57 -10.86
N PRO A 146 -8.06 26.52 -11.26
CA PRO A 146 -7.13 25.51 -10.79
C PRO A 146 -6.92 25.55 -9.27
N VAL A 147 -6.60 24.39 -8.69
CA VAL A 147 -6.34 24.24 -7.26
C VAL A 147 -5.00 24.90 -6.90
N THR A 148 -5.00 25.83 -5.95
CA THR A 148 -3.78 26.39 -5.36
C THR A 148 -3.14 25.40 -4.38
N LYS A 149 -1.84 25.56 -4.08
CA LYS A 149 -1.12 24.68 -3.16
C LYS A 149 -1.81 24.56 -1.79
N PRO A 150 -2.25 23.36 -1.37
CA PRO A 150 -2.87 23.17 -0.06
C PRO A 150 -1.85 23.33 1.07
N VAL A 151 -2.32 23.83 2.22
CA VAL A 151 -1.55 23.96 3.46
C VAL A 151 -2.25 23.20 4.57
N VAL A 152 -1.51 22.36 5.29
CA VAL A 152 -2.05 21.59 6.42
C VAL A 152 -1.75 22.30 7.73
N GLN A 153 -2.79 22.48 8.55
CA GLN A 153 -2.69 22.92 9.93
C GLN A 153 -2.97 21.77 10.90
N THR A 154 -2.16 21.68 11.96
CA THR A 154 -2.25 20.64 12.98
C THR A 154 -2.67 21.24 14.32
N GLN A 155 -3.66 20.63 14.97
CA GLN A 155 -4.11 21.02 16.30
C GLN A 155 -4.25 19.79 17.23
N PRO A 156 -3.64 19.80 18.43
CA PRO A 156 -2.69 20.82 18.93
C PRO A 156 -1.36 20.79 18.18
N SER A 157 -0.75 21.95 17.95
CA SER A 157 0.56 22.05 17.28
C SER A 157 1.72 21.46 18.11
N SER A 158 1.55 21.37 19.43
CA SER A 158 2.51 20.75 20.35
C SER A 158 2.51 19.22 20.29
N GLY A 159 1.57 18.60 19.59
CA GLY A 159 1.36 17.16 19.61
C GLY A 159 0.44 16.69 20.73
N ALA A 160 0.14 15.39 20.72
CA ALA A 160 -0.85 14.76 21.59
C ALA A 160 -0.29 13.53 22.32
N VAL A 161 -0.77 13.31 23.55
CA VAL A 161 -0.39 12.15 24.38
C VAL A 161 -1.24 10.95 24.00
N GLU A 162 -0.61 9.80 23.78
CA GLU A 162 -1.27 8.55 23.42
C GLU A 162 -2.42 8.16 24.38
N TYR A 163 -3.55 7.71 23.83
CA TYR A 163 -4.78 7.31 24.52
C TYR A 163 -5.52 8.41 25.32
N VAL A 164 -4.94 9.62 25.40
CA VAL A 164 -5.49 10.74 26.18
C VAL A 164 -5.83 11.92 25.28
N GLY A 165 -4.92 12.27 24.39
CA GLY A 165 -5.03 13.42 23.50
C GLY A 165 -5.74 13.08 22.19
N ASN A 166 -6.26 14.13 21.56
CA ASN A 166 -6.85 14.09 20.23
C ASN A 166 -6.03 14.98 19.30
N MET A 167 -6.11 14.69 18.00
CA MET A 167 -5.45 15.46 16.96
C MET A 167 -6.41 15.77 15.82
N THR A 168 -6.33 16.99 15.31
CA THR A 168 -7.09 17.46 14.16
C THR A 168 -6.11 18.01 13.13
N LEU A 169 -6.19 17.50 11.91
CA LEU A 169 -5.45 17.99 10.76
C LEU A 169 -6.43 18.65 9.80
N THR A 170 -6.21 19.91 9.44
CA THR A 170 -7.09 20.69 8.56
C THR A 170 -6.32 21.11 7.32
N CYS A 171 -6.87 20.79 6.15
CA CYS A 171 -6.33 21.12 4.85
C CYS A 171 -7.01 22.39 4.32
N LEU A 172 -6.21 23.42 4.05
CA LEU A 172 -6.65 24.73 3.60
C LEU A 172 -6.14 25.00 2.19
N VAL A 173 -7.01 25.57 1.34
CA VAL A 173 -6.72 25.92 -0.05
C VAL A 173 -7.23 27.33 -0.29
N GLU A 174 -6.39 28.22 -0.82
CA GLU A 174 -6.75 29.62 -1.06
C GLU A 174 -7.64 29.81 -2.30
N GLY A 175 -7.44 28.99 -3.34
CA GLY A 175 -8.14 29.08 -4.61
C GLY A 175 -8.40 27.74 -5.28
N GLY A 176 -9.53 27.69 -5.99
CA GLY A 176 -10.00 26.54 -6.76
C GLY A 176 -11.50 26.32 -6.62
N THR A 177 -12.09 25.61 -7.56
CA THR A 177 -13.53 25.32 -7.60
C THR A 177 -13.79 23.81 -7.52
N ARG A 178 -14.97 23.42 -7.02
CA ARG A 178 -15.42 22.01 -6.94
C ARG A 178 -14.38 21.07 -6.31
N LEU A 179 -13.78 21.53 -5.21
CA LEU A 179 -12.67 20.85 -4.54
C LEU A 179 -13.11 19.53 -3.92
N VAL A 180 -12.30 18.49 -4.14
CA VAL A 180 -12.42 17.18 -3.52
C VAL A 180 -11.13 16.90 -2.75
N TYR A 181 -11.26 16.61 -1.45
CA TYR A 181 -10.16 16.40 -0.53
C TYR A 181 -9.93 14.90 -0.29
N GLN A 182 -8.66 14.50 -0.20
CA GLN A 182 -8.23 13.16 0.16
C GLN A 182 -7.00 13.24 1.06
N TRP A 183 -7.12 12.71 2.28
CA TRP A 183 -5.99 12.59 3.19
C TRP A 183 -5.16 11.36 2.87
N LEU A 184 -3.85 11.54 2.89
CA LEU A 184 -2.86 10.48 2.72
C LEU A 184 -2.04 10.35 4.02
N LYS A 185 -1.77 9.11 4.42
CA LYS A 185 -0.81 8.76 5.47
C LYS A 185 0.16 7.74 4.89
N ASN A 186 1.44 8.08 4.89
CA ASN A 186 2.49 7.29 4.26
C ASN A 186 2.11 6.93 2.81
N GLU A 187 1.70 7.95 2.04
CA GLU A 187 1.27 7.86 0.63
C GLU A 187 0.00 7.03 0.37
N ARG A 188 -0.69 6.59 1.43
CA ARG A 188 -1.92 5.78 1.31
C ARG A 188 -3.14 6.54 1.77
N PRO A 189 -4.31 6.38 1.11
CA PRO A 189 -5.55 6.99 1.55
C PRO A 189 -5.89 6.62 3.00
N VAL A 190 -6.21 7.63 3.79
CA VAL A 190 -6.75 7.44 5.15
C VAL A 190 -8.21 7.06 5.04
N HIS A 191 -8.63 6.05 5.80
CA HIS A 191 -10.01 5.61 5.89
C HIS A 191 -10.57 5.85 7.29
N THR A 192 -11.90 5.95 7.39
CA THR A 192 -12.60 6.04 8.67
C THR A 192 -12.36 4.78 9.49
N SER A 193 -12.18 4.94 10.79
CA SER A 193 -11.99 3.86 11.75
C SER A 193 -12.73 4.18 13.06
N SER A 194 -12.55 3.37 14.11
CA SER A 194 -13.10 3.67 15.43
C SER A 194 -12.51 4.94 16.07
N THR A 195 -11.29 5.34 15.67
CA THR A 195 -10.60 6.52 16.20
C THR A 195 -10.40 7.62 15.15
N THR A 196 -10.72 7.36 13.88
CA THR A 196 -10.45 8.26 12.75
C THR A 196 -11.74 8.65 12.04
N SER A 197 -11.99 9.95 11.90
CA SER A 197 -13.17 10.50 11.21
C SER A 197 -12.84 11.74 10.40
N PHE A 198 -13.75 12.14 9.51
CA PHE A 198 -13.58 13.31 8.63
C PHE A 198 -14.71 14.31 8.82
N SER A 199 -14.43 15.59 8.56
CA SER A 199 -15.46 16.62 8.36
C SER A 199 -16.35 16.30 7.14
N LEU A 200 -17.52 16.96 7.03
CA LEU A 200 -18.44 16.79 5.90
C LEU A 200 -17.79 16.99 4.52
N GLN A 201 -16.86 17.93 4.38
CA GLN A 201 -16.14 18.21 3.14
C GLN A 201 -14.85 17.38 2.98
N ASN A 202 -14.56 16.48 3.92
CA ASN A 202 -13.31 15.71 4.04
C ASN A 202 -12.02 16.54 4.13
N ASN A 203 -12.10 17.87 4.23
CA ASN A 203 -10.94 18.75 4.34
C ASN A 203 -10.30 18.71 5.74
N THR A 204 -10.98 18.16 6.74
CA THR A 204 -10.45 17.98 8.09
C THR A 204 -10.49 16.51 8.50
N LEU A 205 -9.36 16.02 9.04
CA LEU A 205 -9.15 14.69 9.58
C LEU A 205 -9.06 14.78 11.11
N HIS A 206 -9.93 14.07 11.81
CA HIS A 206 -9.96 13.96 13.27
C HIS A 206 -9.48 12.58 13.71
N ILE A 207 -8.53 12.55 14.64
CA ILE A 207 -7.99 11.34 15.26
C ILE A 207 -8.18 11.45 16.78
N ALA A 208 -9.04 10.61 17.35
CA ALA A 208 -9.46 10.68 18.75
C ALA A 208 -9.84 9.30 19.31
N PRO A 209 -9.15 8.80 20.36
CA PRO A 209 -7.85 9.26 20.83
C PRO A 209 -6.74 8.90 19.84
N VAL A 210 -5.60 9.61 19.93
CA VAL A 210 -4.39 9.24 19.16
C VAL A 210 -3.73 7.99 19.73
N THR A 211 -3.17 7.15 18.87
CA THR A 211 -2.35 6.00 19.26
C THR A 211 -0.96 6.06 18.63
N LYS A 212 0.00 5.24 19.11
CA LYS A 212 1.33 5.16 18.49
C LYS A 212 1.28 4.78 17.00
N GLU A 213 0.28 4.01 16.59
CA GLU A 213 0.07 3.62 15.19
C GLU A 213 -0.26 4.82 14.30
N ASP A 214 -0.70 5.95 14.86
CA ASP A 214 -1.01 7.18 14.13
C ASP A 214 0.23 7.97 13.69
N ILE A 215 1.42 7.58 14.14
CA ILE A 215 2.69 8.18 13.69
C ILE A 215 2.88 7.90 12.20
N GLY A 216 3.18 8.94 11.44
CA GLY A 216 3.45 8.84 10.02
C GLY A 216 3.49 10.19 9.32
N ASN A 217 3.78 10.14 8.02
CA ASN A 217 3.82 11.28 7.13
C ASN A 217 2.41 11.52 6.57
N TYR A 218 1.81 12.65 6.90
CA TYR A 218 0.50 13.04 6.40
C TYR A 218 0.62 14.10 5.32
N SER A 219 -0.21 13.98 4.30
CA SER A 219 -0.40 15.00 3.28
C SER A 219 -1.87 15.05 2.86
N CYS A 220 -2.27 16.17 2.25
CA CYS A 220 -3.61 16.38 1.75
C CYS A 220 -3.55 16.56 0.23
N LEU A 221 -4.20 15.65 -0.49
CA LEU A 221 -4.42 15.74 -1.93
C LEU A 221 -5.75 16.45 -2.18
N VAL A 222 -5.71 17.53 -2.96
CA VAL A 222 -6.89 18.28 -3.35
C VAL A 222 -6.98 18.30 -4.87
N LYS A 223 -8.13 17.88 -5.39
CA LYS A 223 -8.37 17.82 -6.83
C LYS A 223 -9.65 18.52 -7.22
N ASN A 224 -9.67 18.96 -8.47
CA ASN A 224 -10.86 19.38 -9.19
C ASN A 224 -10.80 18.87 -10.63
N PRO A 225 -11.81 19.14 -11.48
CA PRO A 225 -11.84 18.57 -12.82
C PRO A 225 -10.70 19.01 -13.77
N VAL A 226 -9.96 20.08 -13.43
CA VAL A 226 -8.92 20.67 -14.30
C VAL A 226 -7.51 20.57 -13.72
N SER A 227 -7.36 20.22 -12.44
CA SER A 227 -6.07 20.22 -11.74
C SER A 227 -6.11 19.39 -10.45
N GLU A 228 -4.94 18.99 -10.01
CA GLU A 228 -4.71 18.29 -8.75
C GLU A 228 -3.44 18.83 -8.09
N MET A 229 -3.46 18.97 -6.77
CA MET A 229 -2.34 19.50 -6.00
C MET A 229 -2.28 18.84 -4.62
N GLU A 230 -1.06 18.54 -4.17
CA GLU A 230 -0.81 17.95 -2.86
C GLU A 230 -0.13 18.97 -1.93
N SER A 231 -0.45 18.92 -0.64
CA SER A 231 0.24 19.70 0.39
C SER A 231 1.68 19.25 0.59
N ASP A 232 2.47 20.06 1.30
CA ASP A 232 3.70 19.56 1.89
C ASP A 232 3.40 18.46 2.92
N ILE A 233 4.35 17.53 3.09
CA ILE A 233 4.26 16.46 4.08
C ILE A 233 4.44 17.05 5.48
N ILE A 234 3.57 16.65 6.40
CA ILE A 234 3.70 16.95 7.83
C ILE A 234 3.80 15.65 8.64
N MET A 235 4.50 15.69 9.77
CA MET A 235 4.58 14.58 10.73
C MET A 235 4.14 15.08 12.10
N PRO A 236 2.86 14.92 12.46
CA PRO A 236 2.38 15.34 13.77
C PRO A 236 3.07 14.58 14.89
N THR A 237 3.30 15.26 16.02
CA THR A 237 4.00 14.67 17.17
C THR A 237 3.01 13.90 18.05
N ILE A 238 3.33 12.64 18.33
CA ILE A 238 2.59 11.79 19.27
C ILE A 238 3.54 11.35 20.38
N TYR A 239 3.18 11.65 21.62
CA TYR A 239 3.94 11.25 22.80
C TYR A 239 3.46 9.90 23.29
N TYR A 240 4.37 8.93 23.36
CA TYR A 240 4.05 7.53 23.63
C TYR A 240 5.13 6.87 24.51
N GLY A 241 4.83 5.66 25.01
CA GLY A 241 5.73 4.88 25.85
C GLY A 241 5.69 5.26 27.34
N PRO A 242 6.56 4.63 28.15
CA PRO A 242 7.57 3.63 27.76
C PRO A 242 6.94 2.28 27.35
N TYR A 243 7.50 1.65 26.31
CA TYR A 243 7.12 0.31 25.84
C TYR A 243 8.30 -0.65 25.80
N GLY A 244 8.03 -1.91 26.16
CA GLY A 244 8.96 -3.02 25.97
C GLY A 244 10.28 -2.81 26.70
N LEU A 245 10.21 -2.42 27.98
CA LEU A 245 11.39 -2.23 28.82
C LEU A 245 12.23 -3.51 28.89
N ARG A 246 13.53 -3.36 28.63
CA ARG A 246 14.49 -4.46 28.62
C ARG A 246 15.75 -4.07 29.36
N VAL A 247 16.23 -4.99 30.18
CA VAL A 247 17.58 -4.96 30.76
C VAL A 247 18.45 -5.95 30.00
N ASN A 248 19.61 -5.47 29.60
CA ASN A 248 20.67 -6.22 28.95
C ASN A 248 22.01 -5.98 29.67
N SER A 249 23.00 -6.84 29.42
CA SER A 249 24.36 -6.73 29.95
C SER A 249 25.38 -6.88 28.84
N ASP A 250 26.58 -6.33 29.04
CA ASP A 250 27.74 -6.53 28.17
C ASP A 250 28.37 -7.92 28.31
N LYS A 251 28.40 -8.48 29.53
CA LYS A 251 29.08 -9.74 29.85
C LYS A 251 28.18 -10.78 30.52
N GLY A 252 27.08 -10.36 31.15
CA GLY A 252 26.20 -11.26 31.88
C GLY A 252 25.42 -12.17 30.94
N LEU A 253 25.48 -13.49 31.20
CA LEU A 253 24.66 -14.46 30.48
C LEU A 253 23.21 -14.37 31.02
N LYS A 254 22.27 -14.02 30.14
CA LYS A 254 20.85 -13.89 30.48
C LYS A 254 20.10 -15.21 30.24
N VAL A 255 19.44 -15.73 31.28
CA VAL A 255 18.49 -16.83 31.20
C VAL A 255 17.20 -16.42 31.92
N GLY A 256 16.15 -16.12 31.16
CA GLY A 256 14.95 -15.49 31.70
C GLY A 256 15.27 -14.11 32.32
N GLU A 257 14.83 -13.88 33.54
CA GLU A 257 15.12 -12.66 34.32
C GLU A 257 16.36 -12.79 35.21
N VAL A 258 17.22 -13.79 34.96
CA VAL A 258 18.44 -14.03 35.74
C VAL A 258 19.67 -13.79 34.88
N PHE A 259 20.61 -13.02 35.42
CA PHE A 259 21.94 -12.80 34.85
C PHE A 259 22.98 -13.53 35.69
N THR A 260 23.71 -14.47 35.09
CA THR A 260 24.85 -15.14 35.74
C THR A 260 26.14 -14.49 35.29
N VAL A 261 27.01 -14.16 36.26
CA VAL A 261 28.24 -13.42 35.96
C VAL A 261 29.46 -13.92 36.72
N ASP A 262 30.60 -13.90 36.04
CA ASP A 262 31.87 -14.41 36.55
C ASP A 262 32.52 -13.44 37.55
N ILE A 263 33.25 -14.00 38.52
CA ILE A 263 33.98 -13.21 39.52
C ILE A 263 35.18 -12.50 38.88
N GLY A 264 35.39 -11.24 39.24
CA GLY A 264 36.64 -10.52 38.99
C GLY A 264 36.55 -9.36 37.99
N GLU A 265 35.44 -9.21 37.27
CA GLU A 265 35.23 -8.08 36.35
C GLU A 265 33.95 -7.29 36.69
N ALA A 266 34.01 -5.97 36.58
CA ALA A 266 32.80 -5.13 36.65
C ALA A 266 31.91 -5.37 35.42
N ILE A 267 30.60 -5.26 35.64
CA ILE A 267 29.58 -5.66 34.68
C ILE A 267 28.69 -4.46 34.42
N LEU A 268 28.45 -4.18 33.15
CA LEU A 268 27.63 -3.06 32.73
C LEU A 268 26.24 -3.56 32.33
N PHE A 269 25.24 -3.19 33.10
CA PHE A 269 23.84 -3.32 32.73
C PHE A 269 23.37 -2.04 32.05
N TYR A 270 22.55 -2.20 31.03
CA TYR A 270 21.87 -1.09 30.38
C TYR A 270 20.40 -1.40 30.18
N CYS A 271 19.58 -0.37 30.36
CA CYS A 271 18.14 -0.44 30.32
C CYS A 271 17.61 0.39 29.16
N SER A 272 16.67 -0.17 28.40
CA SER A 272 16.12 0.45 27.18
C SER A 272 14.63 0.18 27.08
N ALA A 273 13.88 1.20 26.66
CA ALA A 273 12.45 1.11 26.34
C ALA A 273 12.14 2.07 25.18
N ASP A 274 11.20 1.68 24.33
CA ASP A 274 10.74 2.50 23.21
C ASP A 274 9.75 3.56 23.71
N SER A 275 10.03 4.83 23.45
CA SER A 275 9.30 5.96 24.02
C SER A 275 9.65 7.26 23.32
N TYR A 276 8.68 8.16 23.24
CA TYR A 276 8.91 9.54 22.82
C TYR A 276 8.15 10.51 23.75
N PRO A 277 8.83 11.49 24.38
CA PRO A 277 10.29 11.69 24.38
C PRO A 277 11.05 10.55 25.09
N PRO A 278 12.40 10.51 24.99
CA PRO A 278 13.20 9.49 25.66
C PRO A 278 12.94 9.40 27.17
N ASN A 279 12.97 8.19 27.72
CA ASN A 279 12.69 7.94 29.13
C ASN A 279 13.81 8.42 30.05
N THR A 280 13.42 8.75 31.27
CA THR A 280 14.33 8.79 32.42
C THR A 280 14.42 7.40 33.06
N TYR A 281 15.63 7.01 33.49
CA TYR A 281 15.88 5.68 34.06
C TYR A 281 16.38 5.79 35.51
N SER A 282 15.95 4.84 36.34
CA SER A 282 16.48 4.66 37.69
C SER A 282 16.68 3.17 37.99
N TRP A 283 17.83 2.85 38.56
CA TRP A 283 18.17 1.52 39.04
C TRP A 283 17.89 1.43 40.52
N ILE A 284 17.20 0.36 40.90
CA ILE A 284 16.72 0.11 42.25
C ILE A 284 17.24 -1.26 42.68
N GLN A 285 17.85 -1.32 43.85
CA GLN A 285 18.26 -2.57 44.48
C GLN A 285 17.24 -2.94 45.55
N ARG A 286 16.85 -4.21 45.59
CA ARG A 286 15.97 -4.76 46.63
C ARG A 286 16.79 -5.56 47.63
N THR A 287 16.65 -5.24 48.91
CA THR A 287 17.31 -5.94 50.02
C THR A 287 16.35 -6.00 51.20
N ASP A 288 16.09 -7.19 51.73
CA ASP A 288 15.26 -7.41 52.94
C ASP A 288 13.93 -6.62 52.95
N ASN A 289 13.15 -6.74 51.86
CA ASN A 289 11.89 -6.01 51.60
C ASN A 289 11.99 -4.48 51.48
N THR A 290 13.18 -3.90 51.57
CA THR A 290 13.41 -2.48 51.30
C THR A 290 13.99 -2.28 49.90
N THR A 291 13.64 -1.15 49.27
CA THR A 291 14.09 -0.79 47.92
C THR A 291 14.81 0.54 47.96
N TYR A 292 16.02 0.57 47.40
CA TYR A 292 16.85 1.76 47.36
C TYR A 292 17.17 2.13 45.91
N VAL A 293 16.98 3.41 45.55
CA VAL A 293 17.46 3.93 44.27
C VAL A 293 18.98 4.06 44.36
N ILE A 294 19.69 3.22 43.61
CA ILE A 294 21.15 3.15 43.66
C ILE A 294 21.82 4.02 42.60
N LYS A 295 21.13 4.30 41.47
CA LYS A 295 21.69 5.10 40.37
C LYS A 295 20.60 5.62 39.44
N HIS A 296 20.79 6.83 38.92
CA HIS A 296 20.00 7.36 37.80
C HIS A 296 20.75 7.21 36.47
N GLY A 297 19.99 7.11 35.38
CA GLY A 297 20.50 7.00 34.02
C GLY A 297 20.40 5.58 33.45
N PRO A 298 20.63 5.42 32.13
CA PRO A 298 20.34 4.19 31.41
C PRO A 298 21.30 3.04 31.71
N ARG A 299 22.35 3.27 32.51
CA ARG A 299 23.46 2.33 32.73
C ARG A 299 23.79 2.15 34.21
N LEU A 300 23.85 0.91 34.64
CA LEU A 300 24.31 0.50 35.97
C LEU A 300 25.58 -0.34 35.84
N GLU A 301 26.60 0.05 36.58
CA GLU A 301 27.80 -0.75 36.71
C GLU A 301 27.74 -1.47 38.05
N VAL A 302 27.85 -2.80 38.04
CA VAL A 302 27.89 -3.62 39.25
C VAL A 302 29.31 -4.16 39.38
N ALA A 303 29.99 -3.76 40.46
CA ALA A 303 31.31 -4.26 40.76
C ALA A 303 31.24 -5.73 41.22
N SER A 304 32.18 -6.54 40.75
CA SER A 304 32.34 -7.91 41.23
C SER A 304 33.07 -7.91 42.58
N GLU A 305 32.37 -8.29 43.65
CA GLU A 305 32.96 -8.48 44.97
C GLU A 305 33.69 -9.83 45.06
N LYS A 306 34.79 -9.91 45.82
CA LYS A 306 35.59 -11.14 46.02
C LYS A 306 34.94 -12.18 46.96
N VAL A 307 33.63 -12.07 47.18
CA VAL A 307 32.85 -12.93 48.08
C VAL A 307 32.13 -13.99 47.23
N GLY A 308 31.85 -15.17 47.81
CA GLY A 308 31.16 -16.28 47.13
C GLY A 308 29.76 -15.93 46.61
N GLN A 309 28.99 -16.94 46.18
CA GLN A 309 27.71 -16.78 45.48
C GLN A 309 26.81 -15.66 46.07
N LYS A 310 26.79 -14.50 45.41
CA LYS A 310 25.98 -13.34 45.79
C LYS A 310 24.82 -13.22 44.82
N THR A 311 23.61 -13.35 45.37
CA THR A 311 22.36 -13.18 44.64
C THR A 311 21.80 -11.81 45.01
N THR A 312 21.52 -10.96 44.03
CA THR A 312 20.99 -9.62 44.27
C THR A 312 19.90 -9.30 43.27
N ASP A 313 18.76 -8.85 43.79
CA ASP A 313 17.63 -8.43 42.98
C ASP A 313 17.72 -6.95 42.66
N TYR A 314 17.73 -6.67 41.37
CA TYR A 314 17.70 -5.33 40.82
C TYR A 314 16.40 -5.09 40.06
N MET A 315 16.04 -3.83 39.95
CA MET A 315 14.93 -3.36 39.16
C MET A 315 15.38 -2.13 38.39
N CYS A 316 15.17 -2.14 37.08
CA CYS A 316 15.20 -0.92 36.29
C CYS A 316 13.79 -0.35 36.19
N CYS A 317 13.63 0.94 36.45
CA CYS A 317 12.40 1.68 36.15
C CYS A 317 12.67 2.69 35.04
N ALA A 318 11.82 2.69 34.02
CA ALA A 318 11.77 3.72 32.98
C ALA A 318 10.52 4.59 33.17
N TYR A 319 10.69 5.90 33.11
CA TYR A 319 9.61 6.87 33.26
C TYR A 319 9.62 7.89 32.13
N ASN A 320 8.47 8.03 31.46
CA ASN A 320 8.23 9.10 30.48
C ASN A 320 7.47 10.23 31.17
N ASN A 321 8.09 11.40 31.24
CA ASN A 321 7.54 12.56 31.94
C ASN A 321 6.37 13.24 31.21
N VAL A 322 6.22 13.04 29.90
CA VAL A 322 5.14 13.63 29.10
C VAL A 322 3.90 12.75 29.13
N THR A 323 4.06 11.42 28.99
CA THR A 323 2.93 10.49 29.09
C THR A 323 2.53 10.21 30.52
N GLY A 324 3.42 10.48 31.49
CA GLY A 324 3.21 10.15 32.90
C GLY A 324 3.27 8.65 33.20
N ARG A 325 3.62 7.81 32.21
CA ARG A 325 3.67 6.35 32.35
C ARG A 325 5.07 5.89 32.77
N ARG A 326 5.10 4.78 33.50
CA ARG A 326 6.33 4.06 33.88
C ARG A 326 6.21 2.58 33.58
N ASP A 327 7.37 1.96 33.34
CA ASP A 327 7.52 0.52 33.18
C ASP A 327 8.68 0.04 34.07
N GLU A 328 8.62 -1.20 34.53
CA GLU A 328 9.55 -1.77 35.50
C GLU A 328 10.02 -3.16 35.05
N ALA A 329 11.33 -3.38 35.08
CA ALA A 329 11.96 -4.64 34.71
C ALA A 329 12.77 -5.17 35.91
N HIS A 330 12.33 -6.28 36.47
CA HIS A 330 13.00 -6.98 37.56
C HIS A 330 13.98 -8.00 37.02
N PHE A 331 15.17 -8.06 37.60
CA PHE A 331 16.14 -9.08 37.27
C PHE A 331 17.01 -9.43 38.48
N THR A 332 17.47 -10.68 38.51
CA THR A 332 18.37 -11.18 39.55
C THR A 332 19.76 -11.33 38.98
N VAL A 333 20.76 -10.82 39.67
CA VAL A 333 22.18 -11.04 39.34
C VAL A 333 22.73 -12.09 40.28
N ILE A 334 23.29 -13.17 39.72
CA ILE A 334 24.01 -14.20 40.46
C ILE A 334 25.47 -14.12 40.06
N ILE A 335 26.31 -13.71 41.00
CA ILE A 335 27.77 -13.73 40.83
C ILE A 335 28.25 -15.11 41.25
N THR A 336 28.85 -15.88 40.34
CA THR A 336 29.37 -17.22 40.63
C THR A 336 30.80 -17.39 40.15
N SER A 337 31.57 -18.18 40.88
CA SER A 337 32.83 -18.74 40.37
C SER A 337 32.51 -19.95 39.48
N VAL A 338 31.78 -19.78 38.37
CA VAL A 338 31.60 -20.93 37.48
C VAL A 338 32.93 -21.17 36.77
N GLY A 339 33.48 -22.34 37.05
CA GLY A 339 34.88 -22.68 36.88
C GLY A 339 35.47 -22.40 35.50
N GLN A 340 36.78 -22.17 35.53
CA GLN A 340 37.68 -22.77 34.55
C GLN A 340 37.11 -24.15 34.17
N LYS A 341 36.44 -24.26 33.02
CA LYS A 341 36.26 -25.58 32.42
C LYS A 341 37.67 -26.09 32.20
N GLN A 342 38.03 -27.09 33.01
CA GLN A 342 39.10 -28.02 32.70
C GLN A 342 38.98 -28.40 31.23
N ASN A 343 39.83 -27.81 30.40
CA ASN A 343 40.09 -28.26 29.04
C ASN A 343 40.96 -29.54 29.04
N THR A 344 40.89 -30.36 30.09
CA THR A 344 41.63 -31.62 30.24
C THR A 344 40.77 -32.86 29.98
N GLY A 345 39.53 -32.70 29.49
CA GLY A 345 38.66 -33.81 29.08
C GLY A 345 38.41 -33.95 27.56
N LYS A 346 38.60 -32.90 26.76
CA LYS A 346 38.28 -32.91 25.31
C LYS A 346 39.46 -33.03 24.37
N LEU A 347 40.70 -32.99 24.84
CA LEU A 347 41.87 -33.15 23.96
C LEU A 347 42.11 -34.61 23.53
N LYS A 348 41.67 -35.60 24.32
CA LYS A 348 41.76 -37.04 23.92
C LYS A 348 40.69 -37.43 22.88
N HIS A 349 39.50 -36.83 22.93
CA HIS A 349 38.43 -37.15 21.97
C HIS A 349 38.63 -36.46 20.62
N PHE A 350 39.21 -35.25 20.59
CA PHE A 350 39.51 -34.56 19.34
C PHE A 350 40.72 -35.18 18.61
N GLN A 351 41.72 -35.71 19.33
CA GLN A 351 42.82 -36.47 18.72
C GLN A 351 42.36 -37.84 18.16
N ALA A 352 41.45 -38.54 18.85
CA ALA A 352 40.88 -39.79 18.35
C ALA A 352 40.00 -39.58 17.10
N MET A 353 39.17 -38.52 17.06
CA MET A 353 38.39 -38.17 15.87
C MET A 353 39.26 -37.74 14.68
N LYS A 354 40.39 -37.06 14.92
CA LYS A 354 41.31 -36.64 13.85
C LYS A 354 42.06 -37.84 13.25
N MET A 355 42.43 -38.83 14.07
CA MET A 355 42.99 -40.10 13.59
C MET A 355 41.96 -40.90 12.79
N LEU A 356 40.69 -40.97 13.25
CA LEU A 356 39.61 -41.62 12.50
C LEU A 356 39.33 -40.93 11.16
N TRP A 357 39.31 -39.59 11.11
CA TRP A 357 39.10 -38.82 9.88
C TRP A 357 40.22 -39.03 8.85
N MET A 358 41.48 -39.03 9.29
CA MET A 358 42.61 -39.32 8.38
C MET A 358 42.61 -40.77 7.88
N THR A 359 42.15 -41.74 8.69
CA THR A 359 42.01 -43.13 8.21
C THR A 359 40.82 -43.32 7.26
N LEU A 360 39.75 -42.53 7.41
CA LEU A 360 38.57 -42.57 6.52
C LEU A 360 38.86 -41.94 5.16
N GLU A 361 39.61 -40.84 5.11
CA GLU A 361 40.06 -40.25 3.83
C GLU A 361 41.07 -41.15 3.10
N TYR A 362 41.96 -41.84 3.81
CA TYR A 362 42.91 -42.79 3.23
C TYR A 362 42.21 -44.04 2.65
N MET A 363 41.18 -44.55 3.34
CA MET A 363 40.35 -45.68 2.85
C MET A 363 39.48 -45.26 1.65
N ASN A 364 38.98 -44.01 1.62
CA ASN A 364 38.25 -43.48 0.47
C ASN A 364 39.16 -43.27 -0.76
N LEU A 365 40.44 -42.88 -0.56
CA LEU A 365 41.41 -42.79 -1.65
C LEU A 365 41.75 -44.18 -2.25
N LEU A 366 41.89 -45.20 -1.40
CA LEU A 366 42.10 -46.59 -1.82
C LEU A 366 40.88 -47.17 -2.55
N LEU A 367 39.66 -46.84 -2.10
CA LEU A 367 38.41 -47.19 -2.80
C LEU A 367 38.30 -46.50 -4.17
N PHE A 368 38.74 -45.24 -4.28
CA PHE A 368 38.75 -44.51 -5.54
C PHE A 368 39.81 -45.05 -6.52
N GLN A 369 40.97 -45.49 -6.04
CA GLN A 369 41.97 -46.19 -6.85
C GLN A 369 41.50 -47.59 -7.30
N MET A 370 40.72 -48.30 -6.48
CA MET A 370 40.13 -49.60 -6.86
C MET A 370 38.99 -49.45 -7.89
N LEU A 371 38.23 -48.35 -7.86
CA LEU A 371 37.17 -48.03 -8.84
C LEU A 371 37.70 -47.59 -10.22
N LEU A 372 38.97 -47.18 -10.31
CA LEU A 372 39.63 -46.84 -11.58
C LEU A 372 40.20 -48.07 -12.32
N VAL A 373 40.28 -49.24 -11.66
CA VAL A 373 40.88 -50.47 -12.22
C VAL A 373 39.84 -51.50 -12.68
N PHE A 374 38.57 -51.40 -12.24
CA PHE A 374 37.48 -52.28 -12.69
C PHE A 374 36.17 -51.53 -12.89
N PRO A 375 35.78 -51.15 -14.13
CA PRO A 375 34.49 -50.52 -14.38
C PRO A 375 33.39 -51.60 -14.44
N GLY A 376 32.56 -51.70 -13.39
CA GLY A 376 31.40 -52.60 -13.43
C GLY A 376 30.59 -52.86 -12.16
N CYS A 377 30.89 -52.26 -11.00
CA CYS A 377 30.15 -52.56 -9.76
C CYS A 377 29.40 -51.32 -9.22
N GLN A 378 28.06 -51.36 -9.24
CA GLN A 378 27.19 -50.39 -8.57
C GLN A 378 27.03 -50.74 -7.08
N VAL A 379 27.24 -49.76 -6.18
CA VAL A 379 26.83 -49.85 -4.77
C VAL A 379 26.08 -48.56 -4.40
N GLY A 380 24.84 -48.70 -3.93
CA GLY A 380 23.89 -47.61 -3.66
C GLY A 380 24.16 -46.82 -2.37
N LEU A 381 23.83 -45.52 -2.39
CA LEU A 381 23.97 -44.60 -1.25
C LEU A 381 22.86 -44.76 -0.19
N LEU A 382 23.24 -44.65 1.10
CA LEU A 382 22.37 -44.62 2.28
C LEU A 382 21.52 -43.34 2.37
N GLN A 383 20.27 -43.47 2.86
CA GLN A 383 19.35 -42.36 3.20
C GLN A 383 19.45 -41.96 4.69
N PRO A 384 19.33 -40.66 5.06
CA PRO A 384 19.33 -40.20 6.46
C PRO A 384 17.97 -40.36 7.17
N LEU A 385 18.00 -40.70 8.46
CA LEU A 385 16.82 -40.87 9.35
C LEU A 385 16.75 -39.73 10.39
N MET A 386 15.54 -39.26 10.72
CA MET A 386 15.28 -38.36 11.85
C MET A 386 14.20 -38.92 12.78
N ALA A 387 14.30 -38.64 14.08
CA ALA A 387 13.32 -39.03 15.10
C ALA A 387 12.38 -37.86 15.45
N TYR A 388 11.07 -38.08 15.46
CA TYR A 388 10.07 -37.10 15.88
C TYR A 388 8.92 -37.81 16.61
N GLN A 389 8.58 -37.34 17.82
CA GLN A 389 7.56 -37.95 18.70
C GLN A 389 7.73 -39.48 18.83
N ASP A 390 8.94 -39.91 19.18
CA ASP A 390 9.33 -41.30 19.45
C ASP A 390 9.13 -42.30 18.29
N LYS A 391 9.11 -41.83 17.04
CA LYS A 391 9.16 -42.67 15.82
C LYS A 391 10.30 -42.24 14.89
N ILE A 392 10.94 -43.22 14.25
CA ILE A 392 12.01 -42.99 13.26
C ILE A 392 11.39 -42.87 11.86
N CYS A 393 11.61 -41.73 11.21
CA CYS A 393 11.06 -41.44 9.89
C CYS A 393 12.19 -41.22 8.87
N THR A 394 11.98 -41.73 7.64
CA THR A 394 12.75 -41.34 6.45
C THR A 394 12.21 -40.03 5.89
N VAL A 395 13.09 -39.05 5.67
CA VAL A 395 12.71 -37.74 5.11
C VAL A 395 13.16 -37.65 3.67
N GLN A 396 12.22 -37.30 2.79
CA GLN A 396 12.50 -37.02 1.39
C GLN A 396 12.25 -35.54 1.13
N PHE A 397 13.23 -34.84 0.55
CA PHE A 397 13.09 -33.45 0.14
C PHE A 397 12.74 -33.41 -1.35
N THR A 398 11.53 -32.97 -1.68
CA THR A 398 11.09 -32.77 -3.07
C THR A 398 11.07 -31.28 -3.40
N LYS A 399 11.70 -30.92 -4.53
CA LYS A 399 11.79 -29.55 -5.03
C LYS A 399 10.69 -29.35 -6.07
N SER A 400 9.71 -28.49 -5.78
CA SER A 400 8.67 -28.11 -6.74
C SER A 400 9.14 -26.90 -7.56
N PHE A 401 8.96 -26.97 -8.88
CA PHE A 401 9.14 -25.82 -9.79
C PHE A 401 7.77 -25.51 -10.40
N SER A 402 7.29 -24.27 -10.28
CA SER A 402 6.24 -23.76 -11.17
C SER A 402 6.91 -22.91 -12.24
N THR A 403 6.57 -23.16 -13.51
CA THR A 403 7.08 -22.42 -14.66
C THR A 403 5.93 -21.65 -15.30
N TYR A 404 5.97 -20.32 -15.26
CA TYR A 404 5.21 -19.45 -16.16
C TYR A 404 6.20 -18.73 -17.09
N LEU A 405 5.93 -18.74 -18.39
CA LEU A 405 6.74 -18.09 -19.42
C LEU A 405 6.56 -16.56 -19.39
N PRO A 406 7.64 -15.76 -19.52
CA PRO A 406 7.59 -14.31 -19.32
C PRO A 406 7.42 -13.52 -20.63
N ASN A 407 6.66 -12.42 -20.57
CA ASN A 407 6.99 -11.22 -21.34
C ASN A 407 7.32 -10.09 -20.35
N SER A 408 8.60 -9.71 -20.37
CA SER A 408 9.24 -8.53 -19.77
C SER A 408 9.11 -8.28 -18.26
N LYS A 409 10.28 -8.47 -17.62
CA LYS A 409 10.86 -7.77 -16.45
C LYS A 409 10.40 -8.20 -15.05
N THR A 410 11.40 -8.73 -14.32
CA THR A 410 11.51 -9.03 -12.88
C THR A 410 10.63 -10.17 -12.34
N VAL A 411 11.22 -11.36 -12.19
CA VAL A 411 10.67 -12.48 -11.41
C VAL A 411 11.61 -12.73 -10.22
N GLN A 412 11.09 -12.53 -8.99
CA GLN A 412 11.69 -13.09 -7.76
C GLN A 412 11.31 -14.58 -7.68
N SER A 413 12.30 -15.46 -7.49
CA SER A 413 12.04 -16.87 -7.18
C SER A 413 11.89 -17.05 -5.67
N GLU A 414 10.71 -17.44 -5.19
CA GLU A 414 10.56 -17.95 -3.83
C GLU A 414 10.94 -19.44 -3.78
N HIS A 415 11.78 -19.82 -2.81
CA HIS A 415 12.17 -21.20 -2.55
C HIS A 415 11.43 -21.73 -1.32
N SER A 416 10.55 -22.70 -1.53
CA SER A 416 9.84 -23.41 -0.45
C SER A 416 10.23 -24.89 -0.47
N TRP A 417 10.63 -25.42 0.68
CA TRP A 417 10.87 -26.85 0.90
C TRP A 417 9.67 -27.42 1.67
N VAL A 418 9.02 -28.44 1.13
CA VAL A 418 7.94 -29.14 1.84
C VAL A 418 8.52 -30.39 2.51
N LYS A 419 8.32 -30.53 3.83
CA LYS A 419 8.64 -31.76 4.56
C LYS A 419 7.47 -32.73 4.46
N GLN A 420 7.70 -33.94 4.00
CA GLN A 420 6.70 -35.01 4.02
C GLN A 420 7.32 -36.28 4.62
N CYS A 421 6.72 -36.80 5.69
CA CYS A 421 7.12 -38.08 6.28
C CYS A 421 6.51 -39.21 5.45
N ILE A 422 7.35 -40.08 4.90
CA ILE A 422 6.90 -41.22 4.08
C ILE A 422 7.40 -42.49 4.76
N GLY A 423 6.49 -43.15 5.47
CA GLY A 423 6.74 -44.43 6.16
C GLY A 423 7.31 -44.30 7.57
N VAL A 424 6.82 -45.17 8.46
CA VAL A 424 7.30 -45.36 9.84
C VAL A 424 8.00 -46.72 9.89
N LYS A 425 9.20 -46.80 10.47
CA LYS A 425 9.83 -48.07 10.82
C LYS A 425 9.68 -48.36 12.30
#